data_AF-A0A961QRQ5-F1
#
_entry.id   AF-A0A961QRQ5-F1
#
_cell.length_a   1.000
_cell.length_b   1.000
_cell.length_c   1.000
_cell.angle_alpha   90.00
_cell.angle_beta   90.00
_cell.angle_gamma   90.00
#
_symmetry.space_group_name_H-M   'P 1'
#
loop_
_entity.id
_entity.type
_entity.pdbx_description
1 polymer ?
#
loop_
_entity_poly.entity_id
_entity_poly.type
_entity_poly.pdbx_seq_one_letter_code
_entity_poly.pdbx_strand_id
1 'polypeptide(L)'
;MDLIANIPLIGGFLSTVLPFVIVLGIVVFVHEYGHYIVARWCGIRSEVFSIGFGPVIWSRRDRRGTLWQVAALPLGGYVKFLGDSDGSSRADAVTLDHMAPAERAQTFHGASVGRRMLTVLAGPVANFLLTIVVFAAIVMWQGVPTERPTIGEIQVQMAGD
;
A
#
# COMPACT_ATOMS: atom_id res chain seq x y z
N MET A 1 -26.63 -13.59 7.00
CA MET A 1 -26.11 -12.52 6.12
C MET A 1 -26.31 -12.90 4.65
N ASP A 2 -27.36 -13.65 4.35
CA ASP A 2 -27.47 -14.47 3.13
C ASP A 2 -28.45 -13.90 2.10
N LEU A 3 -29.11 -12.80 2.43
CA LEU A 3 -30.15 -12.21 1.57
C LEU A 3 -29.55 -11.49 0.35
N ILE A 4 -28.40 -10.84 0.51
CA ILE A 4 -27.70 -10.15 -0.59
C ILE A 4 -27.02 -11.18 -1.50
N ALA A 5 -26.45 -12.26 -0.96
CA ALA A 5 -25.73 -13.28 -1.72
C ALA A 5 -26.62 -14.10 -2.68
N ASN A 6 -27.92 -14.23 -2.39
CA ASN A 6 -28.86 -15.03 -3.19
C ASN A 6 -29.57 -14.26 -4.32
N ILE A 7 -29.25 -12.98 -4.56
CA ILE A 7 -29.77 -12.25 -5.72
C ILE A 7 -28.85 -12.57 -6.91
N PRO A 8 -29.28 -13.33 -7.94
CA PRO A 8 -28.39 -13.94 -8.93
C PRO A 8 -27.53 -12.96 -9.74
N LEU A 9 -28.00 -11.71 -9.89
CA LEU A 9 -27.34 -10.67 -10.67
C LEU A 9 -26.56 -9.66 -9.81
N ILE A 10 -27.14 -9.30 -8.65
CA ILE A 10 -26.63 -8.24 -7.77
C ILE A 10 -25.73 -8.84 -6.68
N GLY A 11 -26.13 -9.98 -6.11
CA GLY A 11 -25.42 -10.66 -5.04
C GLY A 11 -24.06 -11.19 -5.44
N GLY A 12 -23.97 -11.90 -6.56
CA GLY A 12 -22.71 -12.43 -7.08
C GLY A 12 -21.71 -11.33 -7.49
N PHE A 13 -22.20 -10.28 -8.15
CA PHE A 13 -21.36 -9.17 -8.59
C PHE A 13 -20.83 -8.35 -7.41
N LEU A 14 -21.70 -7.90 -6.49
CA LEU A 14 -21.28 -7.11 -5.33
C LEU A 14 -20.39 -7.91 -4.37
N SER A 15 -20.67 -9.20 -4.16
CA SER A 15 -19.83 -10.06 -3.30
C SER A 15 -18.42 -10.27 -3.85
N THR A 16 -18.21 -10.09 -5.17
CA THR A 16 -16.88 -10.19 -5.79
C THR A 16 -16.20 -8.83 -5.88
N VAL A 17 -16.92 -7.82 -6.40
CA VAL A 17 -16.35 -6.51 -6.70
C VAL A 17 -16.07 -5.69 -5.44
N LEU A 18 -16.96 -5.74 -4.45
CA LEU A 18 -16.78 -4.93 -3.24
C LEU A 18 -15.53 -5.35 -2.45
N PRO A 19 -15.30 -6.64 -2.12
CA PRO A 19 -14.05 -7.04 -1.47
C PRO A 19 -12.82 -6.76 -2.33
N PHE A 20 -12.90 -6.95 -3.65
CA PHE A 20 -11.81 -6.63 -4.56
C PHE A 20 -11.41 -5.16 -4.48
N VAL A 21 -12.37 -4.23 -4.54
CA VAL A 21 -12.11 -2.79 -4.45
C VAL A 21 -11.54 -2.41 -3.08
N ILE A 22 -12.04 -3.02 -2.00
CA ILE A 22 -11.52 -2.78 -0.65
C ILE A 22 -10.06 -3.23 -0.53
N VAL A 23 -9.76 -4.47 -0.95
CA VAL A 23 -8.39 -5.03 -0.90
C VAL A 23 -7.45 -4.23 -1.79
N LEU A 24 -7.87 -3.92 -3.02
CA LEU A 24 -7.09 -3.09 -3.94
C LEU A 24 -6.82 -1.70 -3.34
N GLY A 25 -7.84 -1.07 -2.74
CA GLY A 25 -7.71 0.21 -2.08
C GLY A 25 -6.68 0.20 -0.94
N ILE A 26 -6.67 -0.85 -0.11
CA ILE A 26 -5.68 -1.01 0.96
C ILE A 26 -4.26 -1.18 0.37
N VAL A 27 -4.09 -2.06 -0.62
CA VAL A 27 -2.80 -2.34 -1.26
C VAL A 27 -2.24 -1.08 -1.92
N VAL A 28 -3.06 -0.36 -2.67
CA VAL A 28 -2.68 0.91 -3.30
C VAL A 28 -2.33 1.94 -2.23
N PHE A 29 -3.16 2.11 -1.21
CA PHE A 29 -2.91 3.08 -0.15
C PHE A 29 -1.56 2.85 0.54
N VAL A 30 -1.26 1.60 0.91
CA VAL A 30 0.00 1.25 1.57
C VAL A 30 1.19 1.44 0.63
N HIS A 31 1.04 1.10 -0.64
CA HIS A 31 2.05 1.35 -1.68
C HIS A 31 2.40 2.83 -1.80
N GLU A 32 1.39 3.68 -2.03
CA GLU A 32 1.59 5.12 -2.16
C GLU A 32 2.11 5.73 -0.86
N TYR A 33 1.64 5.24 0.29
CA TYR A 33 2.13 5.68 1.59
C TYR A 33 3.62 5.40 1.77
N GLY A 34 4.12 4.26 1.24
CA GLY A 34 5.54 3.94 1.19
C GLY A 34 6.35 4.99 0.45
N HIS A 35 5.95 5.32 -0.79
CA HIS A 35 6.59 6.40 -1.56
C HIS A 35 6.59 7.72 -0.79
N TYR A 36 5.44 8.12 -0.25
CA TYR A 36 5.25 9.36 0.48
C TYR A 36 6.13 9.49 1.73
N ILE A 37 6.16 8.45 2.57
CA ILE A 37 6.89 8.52 3.84
C ILE A 37 8.41 8.54 3.62
N VAL A 38 8.91 7.73 2.68
CA VAL A 38 10.34 7.66 2.38
C VAL A 38 10.81 8.90 1.61
N ALA A 39 10.01 9.42 0.68
CA ALA A 39 10.27 10.71 0.04
C ALA A 39 10.50 11.81 1.08
N ARG A 40 9.60 11.87 2.07
CA ARG A 40 9.70 12.84 3.17
C ARG A 40 10.96 12.66 3.99
N TRP A 41 11.32 11.44 4.36
CA TRP A 41 12.56 11.17 5.10
C TRP A 41 13.81 11.54 4.28
N CYS A 42 13.72 11.45 2.95
CA CYS A 42 14.76 11.89 2.05
C CYS A 42 14.79 13.41 1.80
N GLY A 43 13.87 14.18 2.39
CA GLY A 43 13.75 15.62 2.18
C GLY A 43 13.04 16.03 0.89
N ILE A 44 12.40 15.08 0.20
CA ILE A 44 11.60 15.33 -1.00
C ILE A 44 10.19 15.74 -0.57
N ARG A 45 9.71 16.88 -1.07
CA ARG A 45 8.40 17.42 -0.73
C ARG A 45 7.32 16.82 -1.63
N SER A 46 6.26 16.29 -1.04
CA SER A 46 5.07 15.78 -1.73
C SER A 46 3.94 16.80 -1.70
N GLU A 47 3.39 17.16 -2.85
CA GLU A 47 2.31 18.13 -3.01
C GLU A 47 0.94 17.46 -2.95
N VAL A 48 0.78 16.30 -3.59
CA VAL A 48 -0.50 15.58 -3.67
C VAL A 48 -0.28 14.12 -3.32
N PHE A 49 -1.16 13.58 -2.49
CA PHE A 49 -1.30 12.16 -2.21
C PHE A 49 -2.70 11.74 -2.66
N SER A 50 -2.80 10.94 -3.72
CA SER A 50 -4.07 10.54 -4.32
C SER A 50 -4.30 9.04 -4.18
N ILE A 51 -5.44 8.68 -3.61
CA ILE A 51 -5.97 7.31 -3.67
C ILE A 51 -7.01 7.30 -4.80
N GLY A 52 -6.73 6.56 -5.86
CA GLY A 52 -7.52 6.55 -7.08
C GLY A 52 -7.08 7.57 -8.13
N PHE A 53 -7.74 7.49 -9.28
CA PHE A 53 -7.58 8.38 -10.43
C PHE A 53 -8.90 9.07 -10.81
N GLY A 54 -8.79 10.10 -11.66
CA GLY A 54 -9.94 10.79 -12.24
C GLY A 54 -10.50 11.89 -11.33
N PRO A 55 -11.82 12.16 -11.40
CA PRO A 55 -12.46 13.22 -10.61
C PRO A 55 -12.26 13.01 -9.12
N VAL A 56 -11.79 14.06 -8.44
CA VAL A 56 -11.60 14.05 -6.98
C VAL A 56 -12.97 14.13 -6.32
N ILE A 57 -13.30 13.11 -5.53
CA ILE A 57 -14.54 13.06 -4.74
C ILE A 57 -14.35 13.86 -3.45
N TRP A 58 -13.17 13.73 -2.85
CA TRP A 58 -12.86 14.37 -1.58
C TRP A 58 -11.38 14.75 -1.52
N SER A 59 -11.08 15.90 -0.94
CA SER A 59 -9.70 16.30 -0.66
C SER A 59 -9.58 17.11 0.62
N ARG A 60 -8.41 17.01 1.25
CA ARG A 60 -8.03 17.74 2.46
C ARG A 60 -6.53 18.00 2.49
N ARG A 61 -6.15 19.24 2.80
CA ARG A 61 -4.74 19.60 2.99
C ARG A 61 -4.30 19.32 4.44
N ASP A 62 -3.17 18.63 4.61
CA ASP A 62 -2.55 18.38 5.90
C ASP A 62 -1.71 19.60 6.35
N ARG A 63 -1.36 19.68 7.64
CA ARG A 63 -0.45 20.67 8.23
C ARG A 63 0.90 20.74 7.53
N ARG A 64 1.30 19.63 6.88
CA ARG A 64 2.55 19.49 6.14
C ARG A 64 2.47 20.02 4.69
N GLY A 65 1.32 20.58 4.28
CA GLY A 65 1.12 21.16 2.96
C GLY A 65 0.68 20.16 1.87
N THR A 66 0.76 18.85 2.13
CA THR A 66 0.32 17.81 1.18
C THR A 66 -1.21 17.78 1.09
N LEU A 67 -1.74 17.79 -0.13
CA LEU A 67 -3.15 17.60 -0.44
C LEU A 67 -3.45 16.09 -0.49
N TRP A 68 -4.19 15.60 0.49
CA TRP A 68 -4.70 14.24 0.51
C TRP A 68 -6.02 14.22 -0.25
N GLN A 69 -6.16 13.34 -1.22
CA GLN A 69 -7.37 13.25 -2.02
C GLN A 69 -7.77 11.80 -2.30
N VAL A 70 -9.07 11.61 -2.48
CA VAL A 70 -9.68 10.35 -2.89
C VAL A 70 -10.43 10.63 -4.20
N ALA A 71 -10.09 9.89 -5.24
CA ALA A 71 -10.67 10.03 -6.57
C ALA A 71 -11.58 8.84 -6.92
N ALA A 72 -12.45 9.04 -7.91
CA ALA A 72 -13.55 8.12 -8.18
C ALA A 72 -13.12 6.74 -8.68
N LEU A 73 -11.98 6.61 -9.36
CA LEU A 73 -11.52 5.34 -9.92
C LEU A 73 -10.50 4.67 -8.99
N PRO A 74 -10.82 3.55 -8.32
CA PRO A 74 -9.95 2.91 -7.34
C PRO A 74 -8.82 2.05 -7.97
N LEU A 75 -8.49 2.26 -9.25
CA LEU A 75 -7.58 1.42 -10.04
C LEU A 75 -6.09 1.69 -9.79
N GLY A 76 -5.75 2.48 -8.77
CA GLY A 76 -4.38 2.82 -8.40
C GLY A 76 -4.34 4.12 -7.60
N GLY A 77 -3.18 4.76 -7.54
CA GLY A 77 -2.97 6.01 -6.82
C GLY A 77 -1.71 6.68 -7.33
N TYR A 78 -1.37 7.83 -6.75
CA TYR A 78 -0.09 8.48 -7.03
C TYR A 78 0.31 9.45 -5.92
N VAL A 79 1.62 9.66 -5.80
CA VAL A 79 2.22 10.74 -5.02
C VAL A 79 2.88 11.73 -5.98
N LYS A 80 2.35 12.96 -6.04
CA LYS A 80 2.95 14.04 -6.83
C LYS A 80 4.00 14.76 -5.99
N PHE A 81 5.24 14.81 -6.47
CA PHE A 81 6.31 15.54 -5.81
C PHE A 81 6.43 16.98 -6.31
N LEU A 82 7.05 17.84 -5.50
CA LEU A 82 7.35 19.22 -5.87
C LEU A 82 8.18 19.25 -7.16
N GLY A 83 7.74 20.05 -8.14
CA GLY A 83 8.39 20.16 -9.45
C GLY A 83 7.95 19.11 -10.48
N ASP A 84 7.04 18.21 -10.12
CA ASP A 84 6.41 17.31 -11.08
C ASP A 84 5.25 18.01 -11.80
N SER A 85 5.09 17.78 -13.09
CA SER A 85 3.95 18.28 -13.88
C SER A 85 2.67 17.50 -13.58
N ASP A 86 2.77 16.19 -13.36
CA ASP A 86 1.66 15.27 -13.12
C ASP A 86 2.05 14.17 -12.12
N GLY A 87 1.12 13.23 -11.85
CA GLY A 87 1.35 12.11 -10.93
C GLY A 87 2.30 11.02 -11.43
N SER A 88 2.85 11.14 -12.64
CA SER A 88 3.81 10.18 -13.22
C SER A 88 5.28 10.56 -12.95
N SER A 89 5.52 11.54 -12.07
CA SER A 89 6.84 12.11 -11.79
C SER A 89 7.57 12.63 -13.03
N ARG A 90 6.80 13.27 -13.91
CA ARG A 90 7.33 13.91 -15.10
C ARG A 90 7.79 15.33 -14.76
N ALA A 91 9.10 15.58 -14.89
CA ALA A 91 9.72 16.86 -14.60
C ALA A 91 9.02 18.01 -15.34
N ASP A 92 8.61 19.03 -14.59
CA ASP A 92 8.21 20.31 -15.16
C ASP A 92 9.45 21.20 -15.31
N ALA A 93 10.09 21.12 -16.49
CA ALA A 93 11.33 21.86 -16.77
C ALA A 93 11.19 23.37 -16.57
N VAL A 94 10.01 23.94 -16.87
CA VAL A 94 9.76 25.38 -16.73
C VAL A 94 9.73 25.77 -15.25
N THR A 95 8.99 25.02 -14.44
CA THR A 95 8.90 25.29 -13.00
C THR A 95 10.25 25.04 -12.31
N LEU A 96 10.99 24.02 -12.72
CA LEU A 96 12.33 23.74 -12.19
C LEU A 96 13.33 24.86 -12.50
N ASP A 97 13.29 25.47 -13.69
CA ASP A 97 14.22 26.55 -14.10
C ASP A 97 14.05 27.86 -13.32
N HIS A 98 12.87 28.08 -12.72
CA HIS A 98 12.59 29.26 -11.90
C HIS A 98 12.75 29.04 -10.39
N MET A 99 12.98 27.81 -9.93
CA MET A 99 13.14 27.50 -8.50
C MET A 99 14.49 27.93 -7.93
N ALA A 100 14.47 28.45 -6.71
CA ALA A 100 15.69 28.69 -5.93
C ALA A 100 16.47 27.37 -5.68
N PRO A 101 17.81 27.40 -5.56
CA PRO A 101 18.61 26.18 -5.37
C PRO A 101 18.19 25.32 -4.17
N ALA A 102 17.76 25.96 -3.08
CA ALA A 102 17.28 25.28 -1.88
C ALA A 102 15.91 24.58 -2.06
N GLU A 103 15.10 25.05 -3.00
CA GLU A 103 13.81 24.46 -3.33
C GLU A 103 13.96 23.32 -4.34
N ARG A 104 14.88 23.46 -5.30
CA ARG A 104 15.27 22.37 -6.21
C ARG A 104 15.75 21.13 -5.46
N ALA A 105 16.51 21.29 -4.38
CA ALA A 105 16.98 20.17 -3.56
C ALA A 105 15.84 19.38 -2.88
N GLN A 106 14.64 19.96 -2.77
CA GLN A 106 13.44 19.34 -2.20
C GLN A 106 12.54 18.69 -3.26
N THR A 107 12.89 18.80 -4.55
CA THR A 107 12.18 18.13 -5.65
C THR A 107 12.66 16.68 -5.80
N PHE A 108 11.83 15.83 -6.40
CA PHE A 108 12.24 14.46 -6.71
C PHE A 108 13.42 14.45 -7.68
N HIS A 109 13.40 15.30 -8.71
CA HIS A 109 14.43 15.38 -9.74
C HIS A 109 15.76 15.99 -9.24
N GLY A 110 15.71 16.90 -8.27
CA GLY A 110 16.89 17.50 -7.65
C GLY A 110 17.51 16.66 -6.54
N ALA A 111 16.84 15.60 -6.09
CA ALA A 111 17.39 14.68 -5.10
C ALA A 111 18.49 13.79 -5.70
N SER A 112 19.50 13.46 -4.88
CA SER A 112 20.54 12.50 -5.24
C SER A 112 19.94 11.15 -5.69
N VAL A 113 20.62 10.45 -6.60
CA VAL A 113 20.15 9.17 -7.15
C VAL A 113 19.74 8.17 -6.07
N GLY A 114 20.52 8.03 -4.99
CA GLY A 114 20.19 7.12 -3.89
C GLY A 114 18.86 7.44 -3.21
N ARG A 115 18.58 8.72 -2.94
CA ARG A 115 17.30 9.18 -2.33
C ARG A 115 16.11 8.93 -3.25
N ARG A 116 16.28 9.16 -4.55
CA ARG A 116 15.26 8.84 -5.56
C ARG A 116 14.99 7.34 -5.61
N MET A 117 16.05 6.53 -5.67
CA MET A 117 15.92 5.07 -5.67
C MET A 117 15.22 4.56 -4.42
N LEU A 118 15.60 5.04 -3.23
CA LEU A 118 14.92 4.69 -1.98
C LEU A 118 13.43 5.05 -2.02
N THR A 119 13.11 6.23 -2.53
CA THR A 119 11.73 6.69 -2.66
C THR A 119 10.91 5.81 -3.61
N VAL A 120 11.47 5.43 -4.77
CA VAL A 120 10.79 4.56 -5.74
C VAL A 120 10.67 3.12 -5.24
N LEU A 121 11.65 2.60 -4.50
CA LEU A 121 11.57 1.25 -3.95
C LEU A 121 10.64 1.15 -2.73
N ALA A 122 10.36 2.27 -2.07
CA ALA A 122 9.57 2.29 -0.85
C ALA A 122 8.15 1.74 -1.02
N GLY A 123 7.48 2.03 -2.13
CA GLY A 123 6.12 1.51 -2.40
C GLY A 123 6.07 -0.02 -2.51
N PRO A 124 6.89 -0.64 -3.39
CA PRO A 124 6.99 -2.10 -3.47
C PRO A 124 7.39 -2.75 -2.14
N VAL A 125 8.36 -2.18 -1.43
CA VAL A 125 8.79 -2.70 -0.11
C VAL A 125 7.65 -2.61 0.92
N ALA A 126 6.88 -1.51 0.94
CA ALA A 126 5.73 -1.37 1.83
C ALA A 126 4.68 -2.46 1.60
N ASN A 127 4.39 -2.80 0.34
CA ASN A 127 3.46 -3.89 0.02
C ASN A 127 4.02 -5.26 0.38
N PHE A 128 5.32 -5.48 0.22
CA PHE A 128 5.94 -6.72 0.65
C PHE A 128 5.85 -6.90 2.17
N LEU A 129 6.10 -5.83 2.94
CA LEU A 129 5.92 -5.82 4.38
C LEU A 129 4.45 -6.03 4.77
N LEU A 130 3.51 -5.35 4.10
CA LEU A 130 2.07 -5.56 4.30
C LEU A 130 1.70 -7.03 4.11
N THR A 131 2.23 -7.67 3.07
CA THR A 131 1.98 -9.07 2.74
C THR A 131 2.46 -9.97 3.87
N ILE A 132 3.70 -9.78 4.34
CA ILE A 132 4.26 -10.52 5.49
C ILE A 132 3.36 -10.37 6.72
N VAL A 133 2.96 -9.14 7.06
CA VAL A 133 2.12 -8.86 8.23
C VAL A 133 0.75 -9.53 8.12
N VAL A 134 0.10 -9.43 6.95
CA VAL A 134 -1.22 -10.03 6.72
C VAL A 134 -1.16 -11.54 6.81
N PHE A 135 -0.20 -12.19 6.14
CA PHE A 135 -0.06 -13.65 6.20
C PHE A 135 0.30 -14.12 7.60
N ALA A 136 1.22 -13.44 8.30
CA ALA A 136 1.56 -13.77 9.68
C ALA A 136 0.33 -13.65 10.60
N ALA A 137 -0.45 -12.58 10.48
CA ALA A 137 -1.68 -12.41 11.26
C ALA A 137 -2.70 -13.51 10.99
N ILE A 138 -2.87 -13.93 9.73
CA ILE A 138 -3.78 -15.03 9.36
C ILE A 138 -3.32 -16.36 9.99
N VAL A 139 -2.04 -16.70 9.86
CA VAL A 139 -1.48 -17.94 10.42
C VAL A 139 -1.60 -17.96 11.94
N MET A 140 -1.30 -16.83 12.61
CA MET A 140 -1.44 -16.71 14.05
C MET A 140 -2.90 -16.79 14.51
N TRP A 141 -3.84 -16.29 13.72
CA TRP A 141 -5.28 -16.32 14.04
C TRP A 141 -5.89 -17.72 13.83
N GLN A 142 -5.57 -18.38 12.71
CA GLN A 142 -6.15 -19.69 12.37
C GLN A 142 -5.49 -20.85 13.13
N GLY A 143 -4.24 -20.68 13.57
CA GLY A 143 -3.45 -21.75 14.18
C GLY A 143 -3.08 -22.84 13.17
N VAL A 144 -2.20 -23.75 13.57
CA VAL A 144 -1.86 -24.93 12.76
C VAL A 144 -2.34 -26.17 13.52
N PRO A 145 -3.13 -27.06 12.89
CA PRO A 145 -3.51 -28.33 13.52
C PRO A 145 -2.24 -29.14 13.81
N THR A 146 -1.92 -29.34 15.07
CA THR A 146 -0.84 -30.25 15.47
C THR A 146 -1.37 -31.67 15.43
N GLU A 147 -0.52 -32.63 15.07
CA GLU A 147 -0.90 -34.05 15.17
C GLU A 147 -1.42 -34.35 16.58
N ARG A 148 -2.46 -35.18 16.66
CA ARG A 148 -3.04 -35.58 17.94
C ARG A 148 -1.93 -36.23 18.77
N PRO A 149 -1.85 -35.97 20.09
CA PRO A 149 -0.91 -36.66 20.94
C PRO A 149 -1.19 -38.17 20.84
N THR A 150 -0.31 -38.91 20.16
CA THR A 150 -0.35 -40.36 20.15
C THR A 150 0.45 -40.86 21.34
N ILE A 151 -0.19 -41.66 22.19
CA ILE A 151 0.50 -42.36 23.26
C ILE A 151 1.31 -43.46 22.58
N GLY A 152 2.63 -43.50 22.81
CA GLY A 152 3.50 -44.55 22.27
C GLY A 152 3.02 -45.94 22.72
N GLU A 153 3.10 -46.94 21.84
CA GLU A 153 2.72 -48.31 22.17
C GLU A 153 3.47 -48.81 23.40
N ILE A 154 2.72 -49.27 24.39
CA ILE A 154 3.28 -49.88 25.60
C ILE A 154 3.80 -51.27 25.20
N GLN A 155 5.11 -51.41 25.08
CA GLN A 155 5.77 -52.71 24.94
C GLN A 155 5.60 -53.48 26.25
N VAL A 156 4.64 -54.40 26.29
CA VAL A 156 4.52 -55.35 27.40
C VAL A 156 5.63 -56.37 27.24
N GLN A 157 6.72 -56.18 27.98
CA GLN A 157 7.76 -57.19 28.08
C GLN A 157 7.23 -58.33 28.95
N MET A 158 6.81 -59.41 28.31
CA MET A 158 6.44 -60.63 29.01
C MET A 158 7.72 -61.20 29.64
N ALA A 159 7.76 -61.21 30.98
CA ALA A 159 8.82 -61.88 31.72
C ALA A 159 8.70 -63.38 31.44
N GLY A 160 9.77 -63.96 30.88
CA GLY A 160 9.84 -65.40 30.63
C GLY A 160 9.79 -66.21 31.92
N ASP A 161 9.18 -67.38 31.80
CA ASP A 161 9.02 -68.43 32.82
C ASP A 161 10.34 -68.87 33.48
#